data_AF-A0A3D3AE97-F1
#
_entry.id   AF-A0A3D3AE97-F1
#
_cell.length_a   1.000
_cell.length_b   1.000
_cell.length_c   1.000
_cell.angle_alpha   90.00
_cell.angle_beta   90.00
_cell.angle_gamma   90.00
#
_symmetry.space_group_name_H-M   'P 1'
#
loop_
_entity.id
_entity.type
_entity.pdbx_description
1 polymer ?
#
loop_
_entity_poly.entity_id
_entity_poly.type
_entity_poly.pdbx_seq_one_letter_code
_entity_poly.pdbx_strand_id
1 'polypeptide(L)'
;MNRCKKLSRRCLGIMFILYIGIMIALNIITPDRVFSDSENRNLEQRPKFTFDKLIHGKFTKDYEKYVADQFTMRDFFIGVKSDVERATGKKENNGVYIGSDGYLMQKFNMPEEKKIKEKMSGINSFSASIPKTNKYFMLVPGSVEILSGKLPSFAPCDDERLYLDKVKGYLDKDINFVDVYDTLNCKKDEYIFYKTDHHWTSKGAYYAYNKLC
;
A
#
# COMPACT_ATOMS: atom_id res chain seq x y z
N MET A 1 38.23 -27.06 -25.97
CA MET A 1 37.05 -26.19 -25.74
C MET A 1 35.95 -26.84 -24.87
N ASN A 2 35.56 -28.11 -25.08
CA ASN A 2 34.47 -28.76 -24.30
C ASN A 2 34.79 -29.06 -22.83
N ARG A 3 36.05 -29.35 -22.47
CA ARG A 3 36.47 -29.59 -21.07
C ARG A 3 36.38 -28.32 -20.21
N CYS A 4 36.88 -27.17 -20.69
CA CYS A 4 36.74 -25.88 -20.00
C CYS A 4 35.27 -25.46 -19.82
N LYS A 5 34.42 -25.66 -20.84
CA LYS A 5 32.96 -25.42 -20.72
C LYS A 5 32.28 -26.37 -19.73
N LYS A 6 32.76 -27.62 -19.58
CA LYS A 6 32.22 -28.59 -18.59
C LYS A 6 32.70 -28.27 -17.17
N LEU A 7 33.94 -27.81 -17.02
CA LEU A 7 34.49 -27.37 -15.73
C LEU A 7 33.82 -26.08 -15.25
N SER A 8 33.70 -25.06 -16.11
CA SER A 8 33.00 -23.81 -15.80
C SER A 8 31.54 -24.04 -15.36
N ARG A 9 30.79 -24.91 -16.05
CA ARG A 9 29.42 -25.28 -15.63
C ARG A 9 29.36 -25.96 -14.26
N ARG A 10 30.33 -26.83 -13.95
CA ARG A 10 30.42 -27.48 -12.63
C ARG A 10 30.77 -26.47 -11.54
N CYS A 11 31.72 -25.58 -11.78
CA CYS A 11 32.07 -24.49 -10.86
C CYS A 11 30.86 -23.60 -10.59
N LEU A 12 30.13 -23.20 -11.62
CA LEU A 12 28.93 -22.37 -11.49
C LEU A 12 27.83 -23.08 -10.69
N GLY A 13 27.60 -24.37 -10.95
CA GLY A 13 26.66 -25.17 -10.16
C GLY A 13 27.06 -25.30 -8.69
N ILE A 14 28.34 -25.52 -8.40
CA ILE A 14 28.86 -25.58 -7.02
C ILE A 14 28.67 -24.23 -6.32
N MET A 15 29.02 -23.12 -6.98
CA MET A 15 28.83 -21.78 -6.42
C MET A 15 27.36 -21.48 -6.13
N PHE A 16 26.44 -21.90 -7.00
CA PHE A 16 25.00 -21.72 -6.79
C PHE A 16 24.48 -22.51 -5.58
N ILE A 17 24.88 -23.78 -5.45
CA ILE A 17 24.50 -24.61 -4.29
C ILE A 17 25.09 -24.03 -3.00
N LEU A 18 26.35 -23.60 -3.03
CA LEU A 18 26.99 -22.94 -1.90
C LEU A 18 26.22 -21.68 -1.48
N TYR A 19 25.85 -20.84 -2.44
CA TYR A 19 25.06 -19.63 -2.19
C TYR A 19 23.72 -19.95 -1.53
N ILE A 20 22.96 -20.93 -2.04
CA ILE A 20 21.70 -21.36 -1.43
C ILE A 20 21.93 -21.86 -0.01
N GLY A 21 22.94 -22.71 0.19
CA GLY A 21 23.28 -23.25 1.51
C GLY A 21 23.62 -22.15 2.52
N ILE A 22 24.41 -21.15 2.11
CA ILE A 22 24.74 -19.98 2.93
C ILE A 22 23.47 -19.19 3.28
N MET A 23 22.59 -18.92 2.31
CA MET A 23 21.35 -18.17 2.56
C MET A 23 20.42 -18.89 3.53
N ILE A 24 20.30 -20.21 3.43
CA ILE A 24 19.52 -21.03 4.39
C ILE A 24 20.15 -20.97 5.79
N ALA A 25 21.47 -21.13 5.88
CA ALA A 25 22.17 -21.07 7.16
C ALA A 25 22.00 -19.70 7.83
N LEU A 26 22.16 -18.62 7.05
CA LEU A 26 21.93 -17.25 7.52
C LEU A 26 20.49 -17.05 8.00
N ASN A 27 19.50 -17.61 7.29
CA ASN A 27 18.10 -17.51 7.69
C ASN A 27 17.78 -18.22 9.00
N ILE A 28 18.44 -19.34 9.29
CA ILE A 28 18.27 -20.05 10.57
C ILE A 28 18.96 -19.32 11.72
N ILE A 29 20.10 -18.66 11.47
CA ILE A 29 20.90 -17.97 12.50
C ILE A 29 20.34 -16.58 12.82
N THR A 30 19.73 -15.91 11.83
CA THR A 30 19.19 -14.56 12.02
C THR A 30 17.97 -14.63 12.95
N PRO A 31 17.91 -13.81 14.02
CA PRO A 31 16.75 -13.80 14.90
C PRO A 31 15.52 -13.22 14.21
N ASP A 32 14.35 -13.76 14.55
CA ASP A 32 13.07 -13.25 14.07
C ASP A 32 12.86 -11.80 14.53
N ARG A 33 12.41 -10.96 13.59
CA ARG A 33 12.00 -9.58 13.85
C ARG A 33 10.51 -9.54 14.18
N VAL A 34 10.14 -8.75 15.18
CA VAL A 34 8.73 -8.59 15.59
C VAL A 34 8.03 -7.53 14.74
N PHE A 35 8.73 -6.44 14.42
CA PHE A 35 8.15 -5.26 13.76
C PHE A 35 9.01 -4.84 12.57
N SER A 36 8.36 -4.32 11.52
CA SER A 36 9.01 -3.68 10.39
C SER A 36 8.72 -2.18 10.40
N ASP A 37 9.76 -1.38 10.65
CA ASP A 37 9.66 0.09 10.58
C ASP A 37 9.33 0.57 9.16
N SER A 38 9.87 -0.13 8.15
CA SER A 38 9.66 0.22 6.73
C SER A 38 8.22 0.00 6.25
N GLU A 39 7.52 -1.00 6.80
CA GLU A 39 6.13 -1.32 6.45
C GLU A 39 5.14 -0.87 7.53
N ASN A 40 5.60 -0.36 8.66
CA ASN A 40 4.81 0.02 9.82
C ASN A 40 3.81 -1.08 10.25
N ARG A 41 4.28 -2.32 10.38
CA ARG A 41 3.46 -3.47 10.80
C ARG A 41 4.23 -4.52 11.57
N ASN A 42 3.49 -5.33 12.33
CA ASN A 42 4.02 -6.56 12.91
C ASN A 42 4.28 -7.60 11.80
N LEU A 43 5.41 -8.30 11.95
CA LEU A 43 5.83 -9.38 11.06
C LEU A 43 5.28 -10.71 11.56
N GLU A 44 4.96 -11.61 10.63
CA GLU A 44 4.50 -12.94 10.96
C GLU A 44 5.57 -13.68 11.78
N GLN A 45 5.14 -14.27 12.88
CA GLN A 45 6.00 -15.02 13.79
C GLN A 45 5.85 -16.52 13.53
N ARG A 46 6.80 -17.31 14.02
CA ARG A 46 6.82 -18.75 13.75
C ARG A 46 5.48 -19.41 14.12
N PRO A 47 4.75 -20.00 13.16
CA PRO A 47 3.43 -20.55 13.44
C PRO A 47 3.54 -21.81 14.29
N LYS A 48 2.64 -21.94 15.28
CA LYS A 48 2.50 -23.19 16.04
C LYS A 48 1.93 -24.28 15.15
N PHE A 49 2.69 -25.38 15.03
CA PHE A 49 2.27 -26.57 14.28
C PHE A 49 1.15 -27.31 15.01
N THR A 50 0.06 -27.59 14.29
CA THR A 50 -1.00 -28.50 14.73
C THR A 50 -1.56 -29.27 13.52
N PHE A 51 -1.96 -30.53 13.72
CA PHE A 51 -2.50 -31.37 12.65
C PHE A 51 -3.77 -30.78 12.02
N ASP A 52 -4.63 -30.19 12.84
CA ASP A 52 -5.83 -29.46 12.39
C ASP A 52 -5.49 -28.34 11.38
N LYS A 53 -4.53 -27.46 11.72
CA LYS A 53 -4.10 -26.37 10.84
C LYS A 53 -3.44 -26.87 9.56
N LEU A 54 -2.76 -28.01 9.60
CA LEU A 54 -2.12 -28.60 8.44
C LEU A 54 -3.15 -29.13 7.44
N ILE A 55 -4.13 -29.91 7.92
CA ILE A 55 -5.19 -30.50 7.09
C ILE A 55 -6.04 -29.40 6.45
N HIS A 56 -6.29 -28.30 7.17
CA HIS A 56 -7.02 -27.15 6.66
C HIS A 56 -6.14 -26.14 5.87
N GLY A 57 -4.87 -26.45 5.59
CA GLY A 57 -3.95 -25.63 4.79
C GLY A 57 -3.50 -24.31 5.44
N LYS A 58 -3.98 -24.00 6.65
CA LYS A 58 -3.66 -22.78 7.38
C LYS A 58 -2.19 -22.74 7.80
N PHE A 59 -1.65 -23.87 8.25
CA PHE A 59 -0.23 -23.95 8.66
C PHE A 59 0.70 -23.56 7.51
N THR A 60 0.48 -24.10 6.30
CA THR A 60 1.31 -23.79 5.14
C THR A 60 1.25 -22.31 4.78
N LYS A 61 0.05 -21.71 4.75
CA LYS A 61 -0.12 -20.29 4.46
C LYS A 61 0.57 -19.39 5.49
N ASP A 62 0.44 -19.71 6.77
CA ASP A 62 1.07 -18.94 7.85
C ASP A 62 2.60 -19.12 7.82
N TYR A 63 3.08 -20.33 7.47
CA TYR A 63 4.51 -20.62 7.34
C TYR A 63 5.15 -19.91 6.15
N GLU A 64 4.48 -19.85 4.99
CA GLU A 64 4.94 -19.10 3.83
C GLU A 64 5.08 -17.60 4.15
N LYS A 65 4.10 -17.03 4.86
CA LYS A 65 4.17 -15.64 5.34
C LYS A 65 5.32 -15.43 6.32
N TYR A 66 5.49 -16.34 7.28
CA TYR A 66 6.60 -16.32 8.23
C TYR A 66 7.95 -16.31 7.50
N VAL A 67 8.16 -17.24 6.57
CA VAL A 67 9.41 -17.29 5.79
C VAL A 67 9.60 -16.02 4.96
N ALA A 68 8.54 -15.48 4.36
CA ALA A 68 8.62 -14.25 3.57
C ALA A 68 8.93 -13.00 4.43
N ASP A 69 8.43 -12.93 5.66
CA ASP A 69 8.64 -11.81 6.57
C ASP A 69 10.00 -11.88 7.29
N GLN A 70 10.42 -13.09 7.67
CA GLN A 70 11.68 -13.34 8.37
C GLN A 70 12.85 -13.67 7.43
N PHE A 71 12.66 -13.50 6.12
CA PHE A 71 13.74 -13.73 5.17
C PHE A 71 14.94 -12.81 5.46
N THR A 72 16.14 -13.38 5.50
CA THR A 72 17.35 -12.62 5.83
C THR A 72 17.65 -11.60 4.74
N MET A 73 17.97 -10.36 5.15
CA MET A 73 18.22 -9.23 4.24
C MET A 73 17.04 -8.93 3.30
N ARG A 74 15.80 -9.28 3.69
CA ARG A 74 14.59 -9.01 2.91
C ARG A 74 14.51 -7.59 2.35
N ASP A 75 14.74 -6.59 3.20
CA ASP A 75 14.57 -5.18 2.83
C ASP A 75 15.61 -4.76 1.77
N PHE A 76 16.82 -5.34 1.82
CA PHE A 76 17.83 -5.18 0.78
C PHE A 76 17.36 -5.76 -0.56
N PHE A 77 16.85 -7.00 -0.58
CA PHE A 77 16.35 -7.62 -1.82
C PHE A 77 15.13 -6.88 -2.40
N ILE A 78 14.24 -6.36 -1.55
CA ILE A 78 13.13 -5.52 -1.98
C ILE A 78 13.64 -4.21 -2.58
N GLY A 79 14.67 -3.60 -2.00
CA GLY A 79 15.35 -2.43 -2.54
C GLY A 79 15.94 -2.72 -3.93
N VAL A 80 16.77 -3.75 -4.05
CA VAL A 80 17.38 -4.17 -5.32
C VAL A 80 16.31 -4.45 -6.39
N LYS A 81 15.24 -5.19 -6.04
CA LYS A 81 14.12 -5.43 -6.96
C LYS A 81 13.51 -4.11 -7.43
N SER A 82 13.21 -3.20 -6.50
CA SER A 82 12.55 -1.93 -6.80
C SER A 82 13.42 -1.02 -7.68
N ASP A 83 14.73 -1.00 -7.44
CA ASP A 83 15.68 -0.23 -8.25
C ASP A 83 15.81 -0.79 -9.66
N VAL A 84 15.91 -2.11 -9.81
CA VAL A 84 15.95 -2.78 -11.12
C VAL A 84 14.64 -2.55 -11.88
N GLU A 85 13.48 -2.71 -11.23
CA GLU A 85 12.17 -2.41 -11.82
C GLU A 85 12.08 -0.96 -12.29
N ARG A 86 12.57 0.00 -11.50
CA ARG A 86 12.60 1.41 -11.90
C ARG A 86 13.56 1.68 -13.05
N ALA A 87 14.76 1.11 -13.02
CA ALA A 87 15.79 1.27 -14.06
C ALA A 87 15.34 0.68 -15.40
N THR A 88 14.55 -0.39 -15.37
CA THR A 88 13.94 -1.00 -16.56
C THR A 88 12.70 -0.25 -17.08
N GLY A 89 12.34 0.87 -16.45
CA GLY A 89 11.29 1.77 -16.92
C GLY A 89 9.91 1.53 -16.30
N LYS A 90 9.77 0.62 -15.31
CA LYS A 90 8.51 0.40 -14.61
C LYS A 90 8.09 1.68 -13.87
N LYS A 91 6.83 2.09 -14.05
CA LYS A 91 6.25 3.32 -13.46
C LYS A 91 5.25 3.06 -12.35
N GLU A 92 5.01 1.80 -12.04
CA GLU A 92 4.09 1.36 -10.99
C GLU A 92 4.70 0.14 -10.28
N ASN A 93 4.59 0.07 -8.95
CA ASN A 93 4.95 -1.11 -8.18
C ASN A 93 3.82 -1.42 -7.21
N ASN A 94 3.17 -2.59 -7.36
CA ASN A 94 2.09 -3.06 -6.50
C ASN A 94 0.97 -2.03 -6.28
N GLY A 95 0.47 -1.38 -7.34
CA GLY A 95 -0.58 -0.37 -7.21
C GLY A 95 -0.10 0.98 -6.67
N VAL A 96 1.21 1.24 -6.65
CA VAL A 96 1.78 2.55 -6.29
C VAL A 96 2.52 3.13 -7.48
N TYR A 97 2.07 4.28 -7.97
CA TYR A 97 2.70 5.00 -9.07
C TYR A 97 3.96 5.74 -8.61
N ILE A 98 4.99 5.68 -9.44
CA ILE A 98 6.23 6.44 -9.28
C ILE A 98 6.09 7.75 -10.04
N GLY A 99 5.60 8.77 -9.36
CA GLY A 99 5.41 10.10 -9.91
C GLY A 99 6.69 10.93 -10.02
N SER A 100 6.56 12.15 -10.53
CA SER A 100 7.62 13.14 -10.54
C SER A 100 8.00 13.60 -9.12
N ASP A 101 9.16 14.27 -8.98
CA ASP A 101 9.67 14.83 -7.72
C ASP A 101 9.83 13.84 -6.53
N GLY A 102 9.84 12.54 -6.82
CA GLY A 102 9.98 11.48 -5.81
C GLY A 102 8.68 11.07 -5.13
N TYR A 103 7.51 11.41 -5.69
CA TYR A 103 6.22 10.99 -5.15
C TYR A 103 5.92 9.51 -5.46
N LEU A 104 5.40 8.82 -4.45
CA LEU A 104 4.82 7.49 -4.50
C LEU A 104 3.32 7.64 -4.22
N MET A 105 2.49 7.41 -5.23
CA MET A 105 1.05 7.68 -5.17
C MET A 105 0.28 6.38 -5.29
N GLN A 106 -0.45 6.01 -4.24
CA GLN A 106 -1.29 4.83 -4.26
C GLN A 106 -2.41 5.01 -5.30
N LYS A 107 -2.51 4.04 -6.21
CA LYS A 107 -3.54 4.01 -7.25
C LYS A 107 -4.93 3.92 -6.61
N PHE A 108 -5.81 4.83 -7.01
CA PHE A 108 -7.21 4.73 -6.69
C PHE A 108 -7.90 3.77 -7.67
N ASN A 109 -8.68 2.84 -7.12
CA ASN A 109 -9.54 1.95 -7.89
C ASN A 109 -10.96 2.12 -7.36
N MET A 110 -11.90 2.47 -8.23
CA MET A 110 -13.28 2.74 -7.86
C MET A 110 -13.93 1.45 -7.33
N PRO A 111 -14.49 1.48 -6.10
CA PRO A 111 -15.24 0.34 -5.60
C PRO A 111 -16.52 0.11 -6.42
N GLU A 112 -16.96 -1.15 -6.48
CA GLU A 112 -18.28 -1.48 -7.03
C GLU A 112 -19.39 -0.67 -6.36
N GLU A 113 -20.35 -0.20 -7.16
CA GLU A 113 -21.47 0.64 -6.70
C GLU A 113 -22.19 0.06 -5.48
N LYS A 114 -22.41 -1.26 -5.48
CA LYS A 114 -23.05 -1.99 -4.39
C LYS A 114 -22.29 -1.80 -3.07
N LYS A 115 -20.96 -1.90 -3.09
CA LYS A 115 -20.09 -1.73 -1.90
C LYS A 115 -20.12 -0.29 -1.40
N ILE A 116 -20.22 0.69 -2.29
CA ILE A 116 -20.37 2.10 -1.90
C ILE A 116 -21.68 2.26 -1.14
N LYS A 117 -22.80 1.80 -1.71
CA LYS A 117 -24.13 1.87 -1.09
C LYS A 117 -24.19 1.14 0.26
N GLU A 118 -23.62 -0.05 0.36
CA GLU A 118 -23.55 -0.81 1.62
C GLU A 118 -22.84 -0.01 2.72
N LYS A 119 -21.68 0.60 2.40
CA LYS A 119 -20.96 1.46 3.35
C LYS A 119 -21.75 2.71 3.75
N MET A 120 -22.38 3.38 2.78
CA MET A 120 -23.19 4.58 3.05
C MET A 120 -24.42 4.26 3.88
N SER A 121 -25.08 3.13 3.61
CA SER A 121 -26.19 2.65 4.43
C SER A 121 -25.78 2.44 5.89
N GLY A 122 -24.56 1.95 6.15
CA GLY A 122 -24.02 1.82 7.50
C GLY A 122 -23.84 3.18 8.19
N ILE A 123 -23.30 4.17 7.48
CA ILE A 123 -23.12 5.54 7.99
C ILE A 123 -24.48 6.21 8.27
N ASN A 124 -25.43 6.09 7.35
CA ASN A 124 -26.77 6.64 7.50
C ASN A 124 -27.50 6.00 8.68
N SER A 125 -27.40 4.68 8.83
CA SER A 125 -27.96 3.96 9.99
C SER A 125 -27.33 4.42 11.31
N PHE A 126 -26.02 4.65 11.32
CA PHE A 126 -25.33 5.22 12.48
C PHE A 126 -25.82 6.64 12.79
N SER A 127 -25.94 7.51 11.78
CA SER A 127 -26.47 8.88 11.94
C SER A 127 -27.88 8.90 12.52
N ALA A 128 -28.75 8.00 12.04
CA ALA A 128 -30.13 7.86 12.51
C ALA A 128 -30.21 7.43 13.99
N SER A 129 -29.20 6.71 14.50
CA SER A 129 -29.13 6.31 15.91
C SER A 129 -28.78 7.46 16.87
N ILE A 130 -28.30 8.60 16.35
CA ILE A 130 -27.85 9.77 17.13
C ILE A 130 -28.54 11.08 16.65
N PRO A 131 -29.88 11.18 16.64
CA PRO A 131 -30.62 12.24 15.94
C PRO A 131 -30.38 13.66 16.50
N LYS A 132 -29.96 13.80 17.75
CA LYS A 132 -29.79 15.11 18.44
C LYS A 132 -28.37 15.69 18.32
N THR A 133 -27.56 15.20 17.40
CA THR A 133 -26.17 15.65 17.21
C THR A 133 -25.99 16.19 15.80
N ASN A 134 -25.14 17.21 15.66
CA ASN A 134 -24.69 17.67 14.35
C ASN A 134 -23.66 16.68 13.81
N LYS A 135 -23.88 16.15 12.61
CA LYS A 135 -22.96 15.20 11.97
C LYS A 135 -22.27 15.89 10.81
N TYR A 136 -20.97 15.65 10.73
CA TYR A 136 -20.12 16.10 9.64
C TYR A 136 -19.40 14.88 9.09
N PHE A 137 -19.36 14.76 7.77
CA PHE A 137 -18.64 13.71 7.09
C PHE A 137 -17.66 14.33 6.11
N MET A 138 -16.37 14.06 6.32
CA MET A 138 -15.29 14.51 5.44
C MET A 138 -14.62 13.28 4.85
N LEU A 139 -14.69 13.14 3.53
CA LEU A 139 -13.90 12.15 2.79
C LEU A 139 -12.83 12.89 2.02
N VAL A 140 -11.58 12.58 2.33
CA VAL A 140 -10.40 13.27 1.81
C VAL A 140 -9.94 12.53 0.55
N PRO A 141 -9.76 13.20 -0.61
CA PRO A 141 -9.20 12.59 -1.80
C PRO A 141 -7.73 12.19 -1.59
N GLY A 142 -7.29 11.15 -2.29
CA GLY A 142 -5.90 10.73 -2.32
C GLY A 142 -4.97 11.70 -3.06
N SER A 143 -3.66 11.50 -2.88
CA SER A 143 -2.64 12.27 -3.60
C SER A 143 -2.66 12.03 -5.12
N VAL A 144 -3.10 10.84 -5.56
CA VAL A 144 -3.23 10.47 -6.98
C VAL A 144 -4.21 11.39 -7.73
N GLU A 145 -5.27 11.85 -7.06
CA GLU A 145 -6.27 12.74 -7.62
C GLU A 145 -5.81 14.20 -7.55
N ILE A 146 -5.43 14.69 -6.36
CA ILE A 146 -5.05 16.10 -6.14
C ILE A 146 -3.74 16.46 -6.86
N LEU A 147 -2.78 15.53 -6.90
CA LEU A 147 -1.47 15.71 -7.53
C LEU A 147 -1.38 14.94 -8.87
N SER A 148 -2.50 14.76 -9.57
CA SER A 148 -2.56 14.03 -10.85
C SER A 148 -1.53 14.49 -11.89
N GLY A 149 -1.16 15.78 -11.89
CA GLY A 149 -0.09 16.32 -12.74
C GLY A 149 1.31 15.75 -12.48
N LYS A 150 1.52 15.05 -11.35
CA LYS A 150 2.76 14.35 -11.02
C LYS A 150 2.77 12.88 -11.43
N LEU A 151 1.64 12.35 -11.93
CA LEU A 151 1.57 10.95 -12.32
C LEU A 151 2.41 10.68 -13.58
N PRO A 152 2.89 9.43 -13.76
CA PRO A 152 3.41 9.00 -15.05
C PRO A 152 2.41 9.29 -16.17
N SER A 153 2.90 9.69 -17.34
CA SER A 153 2.06 9.90 -18.51
C SER A 153 1.22 8.65 -18.81
N PHE A 154 -0.07 8.84 -19.07
CA PHE A 154 -1.05 7.78 -19.35
C PHE A 154 -1.24 6.76 -18.20
N ALA A 155 -0.90 7.11 -16.95
CA ALA A 155 -1.19 6.26 -15.80
C ALA A 155 -2.71 6.06 -15.66
N PRO A 156 -3.23 4.82 -15.66
CA PRO A 156 -4.65 4.57 -15.52
C PRO A 156 -5.10 4.82 -14.07
N CYS A 157 -5.98 5.79 -13.87
CA CYS A 157 -6.61 6.04 -12.58
C CYS A 157 -8.10 6.21 -12.77
N ASP A 158 -8.89 5.59 -11.89
CA ASP A 158 -10.31 5.86 -11.86
C ASP A 158 -10.57 7.27 -11.30
N ASP A 159 -11.73 7.83 -11.62
CA ASP A 159 -12.15 9.16 -11.22
C ASP A 159 -12.53 9.18 -9.72
N GLU A 160 -11.61 9.64 -8.87
CA GLU A 160 -11.85 9.73 -7.43
C GLU A 160 -12.82 10.88 -7.10
N ARG A 161 -12.89 11.93 -7.92
CA ARG A 161 -13.87 13.00 -7.77
C ARG A 161 -15.29 12.47 -7.93
N LEU A 162 -15.54 11.65 -8.94
CA LEU A 162 -16.83 10.97 -9.13
C LEU A 162 -17.17 10.06 -7.94
N TYR A 163 -16.18 9.39 -7.36
CA TYR A 163 -16.38 8.61 -6.14
C TYR A 163 -16.83 9.47 -4.95
N LEU A 164 -16.18 10.62 -4.72
CA LEU A 164 -16.59 11.57 -3.69
C LEU A 164 -18.03 12.08 -3.91
N ASP A 165 -18.38 12.40 -5.14
CA ASP A 165 -19.73 12.89 -5.48
C ASP A 165 -20.80 11.81 -5.27
N LYS A 166 -20.50 10.53 -5.57
CA LYS A 166 -21.39 9.40 -5.25
C LYS A 166 -21.56 9.21 -3.75
N VAL A 167 -20.47 9.26 -2.99
CA VAL A 167 -20.52 9.18 -1.52
C VAL A 167 -21.41 10.29 -0.97
N LYS A 168 -21.19 11.54 -1.39
CA LYS A 168 -22.02 12.69 -1.02
C LYS A 168 -23.49 12.48 -1.39
N GLY A 169 -23.78 11.94 -2.57
CA GLY A 169 -25.15 11.70 -3.05
C GLY A 169 -25.91 10.61 -2.28
N TYR A 170 -25.20 9.68 -1.63
CA TYR A 170 -25.80 8.60 -0.84
C TYR A 170 -25.91 8.90 0.65
N LEU A 171 -25.26 9.95 1.15
CA LEU A 171 -25.41 10.36 2.54
C LEU A 171 -26.78 11.00 2.76
N ASP A 172 -27.35 10.72 3.92
CA ASP A 172 -28.60 11.37 4.34
C ASP A 172 -28.39 12.87 4.51
N LYS A 173 -29.46 13.65 4.26
CA LYS A 173 -29.42 15.12 4.29
C LYS A 173 -29.11 15.71 5.67
N ASP A 174 -29.24 14.92 6.74
CA ASP A 174 -28.89 15.35 8.10
C ASP A 174 -27.38 15.25 8.40
N ILE A 175 -26.60 14.68 7.47
CA ILE A 175 -25.14 14.61 7.52
C ILE A 175 -24.56 15.73 6.65
N ASN A 176 -23.82 16.64 7.26
CA ASN A 176 -23.14 17.71 6.53
C ASN A 176 -21.88 17.17 5.86
N PHE A 177 -21.90 17.03 4.54
CA PHE A 177 -20.71 16.65 3.78
C PHE A 177 -19.74 17.83 3.68
N VAL A 178 -18.53 17.66 4.20
CA VAL A 178 -17.46 18.66 4.16
C VAL A 178 -16.56 18.38 2.97
N ASP A 179 -16.83 19.07 1.87
CA ASP A 179 -16.04 18.96 0.64
C ASP A 179 -14.70 19.72 0.79
N VAL A 180 -13.61 18.96 0.88
CA VAL A 180 -12.23 19.47 0.98
C VAL A 180 -11.47 19.36 -0.34
N TYR A 181 -12.07 18.81 -1.39
CA TYR A 181 -11.38 18.60 -2.67
C TYR A 181 -10.88 19.92 -3.24
N ASP A 182 -11.77 20.92 -3.39
CA ASP A 182 -11.39 22.20 -3.98
C ASP A 182 -10.36 22.93 -3.12
N THR A 183 -10.46 22.77 -1.80
CA THR A 183 -9.52 23.36 -0.84
C THR A 183 -8.11 22.81 -1.04
N LEU A 184 -7.97 21.48 -1.21
CA LEU A 184 -6.69 20.83 -1.46
C LEU A 184 -6.20 21.05 -2.89
N ASN A 185 -7.09 21.01 -3.89
CA ASN A 185 -6.75 21.19 -5.29
C ASN A 185 -6.21 22.61 -5.57
N CYS A 186 -6.78 23.65 -4.93
CA CYS A 186 -6.23 25.01 -5.00
C CYS A 186 -4.84 25.15 -4.35
N LYS A 187 -4.40 24.14 -3.60
CA LYS A 187 -3.15 24.10 -2.84
C LYS A 187 -2.16 23.04 -3.34
N LYS A 188 -2.44 22.42 -4.49
CA LYS A 188 -1.66 21.30 -5.04
C LYS A 188 -0.20 21.61 -5.36
N ASP A 189 0.14 22.88 -5.57
CA ASP A 189 1.51 23.32 -5.81
C ASP A 189 2.32 23.46 -4.51
N GLU A 190 1.67 23.34 -3.35
CA GLU A 190 2.31 23.34 -2.04
C GLU A 190 2.60 21.90 -1.56
N TYR A 191 3.50 21.73 -0.58
CA TYR A 191 3.82 20.42 0.00
C TYR A 191 2.72 19.93 0.97
N ILE A 192 1.57 19.53 0.40
CA ILE A 192 0.36 19.12 1.14
C ILE A 192 0.16 17.61 1.26
N PHE A 193 0.95 16.80 0.53
CA PHE A 193 1.04 15.34 0.70
C PHE A 193 2.48 14.91 0.87
N TYR A 194 2.72 13.91 1.73
CA TYR A 194 4.04 13.31 1.87
C TYR A 194 4.45 12.62 0.57
N LYS A 195 5.76 12.60 0.29
CA LYS A 195 6.26 12.00 -0.97
C LYS A 195 6.14 10.48 -0.97
N THR A 196 6.46 9.83 0.13
CA THR A 196 6.57 8.36 0.22
C THR A 196 5.55 7.75 1.17
N ASP A 197 4.58 8.55 1.61
CA ASP A 197 3.48 8.14 2.47
C ASP A 197 2.18 8.61 1.81
N HIS A 198 1.11 7.82 1.96
CA HIS A 198 -0.16 8.06 1.28
C HIS A 198 -0.98 9.19 1.93
N HIS A 199 -0.62 9.63 3.13
CA HIS A 199 -1.31 10.69 3.84
C HIS A 199 -0.90 12.09 3.38
N TRP A 200 -1.80 13.04 3.64
CA TRP A 200 -1.47 14.46 3.61
C TRP A 200 -0.37 14.83 4.63
N THR A 201 0.31 15.95 4.40
CA THR A 201 1.18 16.55 5.43
C THR A 201 0.32 17.25 6.49
N SER A 202 0.92 17.63 7.63
CA SER A 202 0.25 18.47 8.62
C SER A 202 -0.30 19.77 8.02
N LYS A 203 0.34 20.30 6.96
CA LYS A 203 -0.11 21.47 6.24
C LYS A 203 -1.36 21.19 5.38
N GLY A 204 -1.40 20.04 4.68
CA GLY A 204 -2.60 19.61 3.95
C GLY A 204 -3.77 19.36 4.90
N ALA A 205 -3.52 18.67 6.01
CA ALA A 205 -4.50 18.44 7.07
C ALA A 205 -5.02 19.76 7.68
N TYR A 206 -4.15 20.75 7.87
CA TYR A 206 -4.53 22.07 8.36
C TYR A 206 -5.51 22.79 7.43
N TYR A 207 -5.33 22.69 6.11
CA TYR A 207 -6.28 23.26 5.16
C TYR A 207 -7.67 22.60 5.22
N ALA A 208 -7.70 21.26 5.36
CA ALA A 208 -8.96 20.54 5.55
C ALA A 208 -9.63 20.87 6.88
N TYR A 209 -8.84 21.01 7.95
CA TYR A 209 -9.31 21.46 9.26
C TYR A 209 -9.95 22.84 9.19
N ASN A 210 -9.30 23.82 8.55
CA ASN A 210 -9.86 25.15 8.35
C ASN A 210 -11.16 25.16 7.53
N LYS A 211 -11.37 24.16 6.66
CA LYS A 211 -12.61 24.01 5.89
C LYS A 211 -13.74 23.41 6.73
N LEU A 212 -13.39 22.61 7.73
CA LEU A 212 -14.34 21.98 8.67
C LEU A 212 -14.84 22.95 9.74
N CYS A 213 -13.94 23.81 10.24
CA CYS A 213 -14.24 24.82 11.26
C CYS A 213 -14.94 26.06 10.67
#